data_AF-A0A1X7HJC7-F1
#
_entry.id   AF-A0A1X7HJC7-F1
#
_cell.length_a   1.000
_cell.length_b   1.000
_cell.length_c   1.000
_cell.angle_alpha   90.00
_cell.angle_beta   90.00
_cell.angle_gamma   90.00
#
_symmetry.space_group_name_H-M   'P 1'
#
loop_
_entity.id
_entity.type
_entity.pdbx_description
1 polymer ?
#
loop_
_entity_poly.entity_id
_entity_poly.type
_entity_poly.pdbx_seq_one_letter_code
_entity_poly.pdbx_strand_id
1 'polypeptide(L)'
;MSLVWSRGAVGRKGKLTRQDSLVGTAQSASSGGACVATVAGLTVAVRVPSALTVAAGDKLLILRRGSVYYAISIIQAAPTVIPTPAVPTDPPPDTGDVAPPTKPTVTTGTLICTPVATASYRDGSWRSDGNPVNSFDTYQGRYSGSSFGRMTGCAFYGSKPRSLAGATVTKATLKVKRLAGGDFAARTATLRLVSQSTRPSGAPTLNETTSGPSLAVNASASAFVIPDAWAQAMVDGTRGGLAISIGSDSPYIHLAGRGSWSAAWTLTIYWRRNS
;
A
#
# COMPACT_ATOMS: atom_id res chain seq x y z
N MET A 1 12.93 -7.99 11.05
CA MET A 1 12.99 -8.86 12.25
C MET A 1 14.07 -8.28 13.16
N SER A 2 13.70 -7.62 14.25
CA SER A 2 14.66 -6.97 15.17
C SER A 2 15.05 -7.98 16.26
N LEU A 3 16.30 -8.42 16.28
CA LEU A 3 16.84 -9.19 17.41
C LEU A 3 17.22 -8.22 18.52
N VAL A 4 16.49 -8.26 19.63
CA VAL A 4 16.82 -7.54 20.85
C VAL A 4 17.75 -8.40 21.70
N TRP A 5 19.01 -8.00 21.83
CA TRP A 5 19.99 -8.66 22.69
C TRP A 5 19.96 -8.04 24.09
N SER A 6 19.83 -8.86 25.12
CA SER A 6 19.85 -8.39 26.51
C SER A 6 21.28 -8.09 26.97
N ARG A 7 21.51 -6.88 27.48
CA ARG A 7 22.71 -6.59 28.28
C ARG A 7 22.55 -7.31 29.62
N GLY A 8 23.42 -8.26 29.94
CA GLY A 8 23.34 -9.01 31.19
C GLY A 8 23.26 -8.08 32.41
N ALA A 9 22.28 -8.31 33.30
CA ALA A 9 22.13 -7.53 34.52
C ALA A 9 23.01 -8.10 35.64
N VAL A 10 23.78 -7.22 36.31
CA VAL A 10 24.56 -7.57 37.49
C VAL A 10 23.64 -7.58 38.72
N GLY A 11 23.53 -8.71 39.42
CA GLY A 11 22.74 -8.81 40.65
C GLY A 11 23.43 -8.16 41.86
N ARG A 12 22.68 -7.96 42.96
CA ARG A 12 23.11 -7.31 44.24
C ARG A 12 24.39 -7.85 44.90
N LYS A 13 25.02 -8.90 44.38
CA LYS A 13 26.29 -9.49 44.88
C LYS A 13 27.42 -9.52 43.85
N GLY A 14 27.37 -8.68 42.81
CA GLY A 14 28.42 -8.64 41.77
C GLY A 14 28.50 -9.90 40.92
N LYS A 15 27.40 -10.66 40.82
CA LYS A 15 27.31 -11.88 40.00
C LYS A 15 26.24 -11.71 38.92
N LEU A 16 26.53 -12.22 37.72
CA LEU A 16 25.55 -12.35 36.66
C LEU A 16 24.49 -13.37 37.08
N THR A 17 23.21 -13.04 36.95
CA THR A 17 22.09 -13.83 37.50
C THR A 17 21.39 -14.72 36.47
N ARG A 18 21.70 -14.58 35.18
CA ARG A 18 21.08 -15.35 34.08
C ARG A 18 22.10 -16.15 33.26
N GLN A 19 21.62 -17.21 32.59
CA GLN A 19 22.40 -18.10 31.71
C GLN A 19 22.19 -17.78 30.22
N ASP A 20 22.06 -16.49 29.89
CA ASP A 20 21.72 -16.03 28.55
C ASP A 20 22.97 -15.77 27.69
N SER A 21 22.75 -15.39 26.42
CA SER A 21 23.77 -14.81 25.57
C SER A 21 24.15 -13.41 26.09
N LEU A 22 25.45 -13.14 26.13
CA LEU A 22 26.05 -11.95 26.69
C LEU A 22 26.96 -11.30 25.66
N VAL A 23 27.15 -9.99 25.77
CA VAL A 23 28.15 -9.26 24.99
C VAL A 23 29.27 -8.81 25.92
N GLY A 24 30.50 -9.13 25.57
CA GLY A 24 31.70 -8.75 26.30
C GLY A 24 32.73 -8.06 25.40
N THR A 25 33.73 -7.45 26.03
CA THR A 25 34.91 -6.92 25.31
C THR A 25 36.13 -7.70 25.73
N ALA A 26 36.86 -8.30 24.79
CA ALA A 26 38.09 -9.02 25.06
C ALA A 26 39.15 -8.04 25.62
N GLN A 27 39.79 -8.43 26.71
CA GLN A 27 40.92 -7.72 27.31
C GLN A 27 42.27 -8.35 26.93
N SER A 28 42.26 -9.62 26.49
CA SER A 28 43.45 -10.31 26.00
C SER A 28 43.16 -11.02 24.68
N ALA A 29 44.21 -11.18 23.87
CA ALA A 29 44.13 -11.99 22.66
C ALA A 29 44.16 -13.49 22.99
N SER A 30 43.55 -14.31 22.13
CA SER A 30 43.62 -15.77 22.17
C SER A 30 43.20 -16.35 20.82
N SER A 31 43.97 -17.31 20.29
CA SER A 31 43.60 -18.12 19.11
C SER A 31 43.20 -19.55 19.50
N GLY A 32 42.72 -19.72 20.74
CA GLY A 32 42.37 -21.00 21.33
C GLY A 32 42.68 -21.06 22.84
N GLY A 33 41.83 -21.78 23.59
CA GLY A 33 42.00 -21.93 25.04
C GLY A 33 41.09 -20.97 25.81
N ALA A 34 41.64 -19.89 26.35
CA ALA A 34 40.87 -18.86 27.04
C ALA A 34 41.44 -17.45 26.83
N CYS A 35 40.55 -16.46 26.82
CA CYS A 35 40.89 -15.05 26.94
C CYS A 35 40.20 -14.44 28.16
N VAL A 36 40.65 -13.25 28.56
CA VAL A 36 39.98 -12.43 29.56
C VAL A 36 39.03 -11.48 28.84
N ALA A 37 37.81 -11.30 29.34
CA ALA A 37 36.86 -10.33 28.79
C ALA A 37 36.09 -9.60 29.90
N THR A 38 35.72 -8.35 29.63
CA THR A 38 34.79 -7.58 30.47
C THR A 38 33.36 -7.83 30.01
N VAL A 39 32.52 -8.38 30.89
CA VAL A 39 31.10 -8.64 30.66
C VAL A 39 30.29 -7.93 31.74
N ALA A 40 29.46 -6.97 31.35
CA ALA A 40 28.67 -6.14 32.29
C ALA A 40 29.50 -5.53 33.44
N GLY A 41 30.74 -5.11 33.15
CA GLY A 41 31.65 -4.51 34.13
C GLY A 41 32.47 -5.50 34.97
N LEU A 42 32.28 -6.82 34.78
CA LEU A 42 33.04 -7.86 35.46
C LEU A 42 34.09 -8.48 34.54
N THR A 43 35.30 -8.69 35.06
CA THR A 43 36.35 -9.42 34.36
C THR A 43 36.14 -10.92 34.54
N VAL A 44 36.01 -11.65 33.42
CA VAL A 44 35.77 -13.10 33.41
C VAL A 44 36.71 -13.79 32.43
N ALA A 45 37.10 -15.03 32.76
CA ALA A 45 37.78 -15.92 31.82
C ALA A 45 36.76 -16.55 30.86
N VAL A 46 36.99 -16.37 29.57
CA VAL A 46 36.14 -16.84 28.48
C VAL A 46 36.89 -17.90 27.68
N ARG A 47 36.32 -19.09 27.55
CA ARG A 47 36.88 -20.15 26.71
C ARG A 47 36.71 -19.81 25.24
N VAL A 48 37.80 -19.91 24.49
CA VAL A 48 37.87 -19.58 23.07
C VAL A 48 38.08 -20.87 22.28
N PRO A 49 37.17 -21.26 21.38
CA PRO A 49 37.38 -22.38 20.47
C PRO A 49 38.64 -22.18 19.63
N SER A 50 39.36 -23.25 19.30
CA SER A 50 40.61 -23.18 18.51
C SER A 50 40.43 -22.58 17.11
N ALA A 51 39.20 -22.56 16.58
CA ALA A 51 38.88 -21.96 15.29
C ALA A 51 38.54 -20.45 15.37
N LEU A 52 38.53 -19.85 16.56
CA LEU A 52 38.20 -18.44 16.77
C LEU A 52 39.44 -17.67 17.26
N THR A 53 39.92 -16.71 16.46
CA THR A 53 41.03 -15.84 16.84
C THR A 53 40.51 -14.52 17.37
N VAL A 54 40.60 -14.33 18.68
CA VAL A 54 40.19 -13.13 19.41
C VAL A 54 41.40 -12.20 19.60
N ALA A 55 41.24 -10.93 19.27
CA ALA A 55 42.17 -9.86 19.62
C ALA A 55 41.69 -9.08 20.87
N ALA A 56 42.62 -8.41 21.56
CA ALA A 56 42.24 -7.47 22.62
C ALA A 56 41.44 -6.31 22.01
N GLY A 57 40.31 -5.96 22.65
CA GLY A 57 39.36 -4.96 22.16
C GLY A 57 38.17 -5.53 21.39
N ASP A 58 38.23 -6.79 20.94
CA ASP A 58 37.13 -7.41 20.20
C ASP A 58 35.83 -7.45 21.01
N LYS A 59 34.71 -7.18 20.33
CA LYS A 59 33.38 -7.41 20.89
C LYS A 59 33.02 -8.88 20.71
N LEU A 60 32.80 -9.58 21.80
CA LEU A 60 32.51 -11.00 21.81
C LEU A 60 31.03 -11.25 22.06
N LEU A 61 30.45 -12.17 21.30
CA LEU A 61 29.22 -12.85 21.68
C LEU A 61 29.59 -14.05 22.55
N ILE A 62 29.10 -14.05 23.78
CA ILE A 62 29.49 -15.00 24.83
C ILE A 62 28.26 -15.79 25.27
N LEU A 63 28.37 -17.12 25.31
CA LEU A 63 27.38 -17.99 25.93
C LEU A 63 27.86 -18.40 27.33
N ARG A 64 27.00 -18.25 28.33
CA ARG A 64 27.30 -18.73 29.69
C ARG A 64 26.60 -20.05 29.98
N ARG A 65 27.33 -21.07 30.43
CA ARG A 65 26.80 -22.34 30.94
C ARG A 65 27.35 -22.59 32.34
N GLY A 66 26.50 -22.46 33.35
CA GLY A 66 26.92 -22.49 34.75
C GLY A 66 27.92 -21.37 35.08
N SER A 67 29.13 -21.75 35.53
CA SER A 67 30.22 -20.82 35.85
C SER A 67 31.20 -20.60 34.69
N VAL A 68 30.96 -21.22 33.52
CA VAL A 68 31.87 -21.16 32.36
C VAL A 68 31.29 -20.26 31.28
N TYR A 69 32.17 -19.46 30.67
CA TYR A 69 31.85 -18.55 29.56
C TYR A 69 32.53 -19.07 28.30
N TYR A 70 31.80 -19.07 27.18
CA TYR A 70 32.29 -19.51 25.88
C TYR A 70 32.15 -18.38 24.87
N ALA A 71 33.22 -18.01 24.19
CA ALA A 71 33.16 -17.13 23.03
C ALA A 71 32.62 -17.95 21.84
N ILE A 72 31.50 -17.51 21.27
CA ILE A 72 30.87 -18.19 20.13
C ILE A 72 31.03 -17.41 18.83
N SER A 73 31.31 -16.11 18.89
CA SER A 73 31.59 -15.27 17.72
C SER A 73 32.25 -13.95 18.13
N ILE A 74 32.98 -13.35 17.18
CA ILE A 74 33.41 -11.95 17.24
C ILE A 74 32.37 -11.12 16.49
N ILE A 75 31.80 -10.14 17.17
CA ILE A 75 30.87 -9.19 16.59
C ILE A 75 31.69 -8.23 15.74
N GLN A 76 31.64 -8.43 14.42
CA GLN A 76 32.34 -7.56 13.48
C GLN A 76 31.79 -6.14 13.57
N ALA A 77 32.70 -5.16 13.59
CA ALA A 77 32.32 -3.77 13.39
C ALA A 77 31.74 -3.62 11.97
N ALA A 78 30.79 -2.69 11.80
CA ALA A 78 30.36 -2.30 10.47
C ALA A 78 31.59 -1.88 9.64
N PRO A 79 31.67 -2.23 8.35
CA PRO A 79 32.83 -1.91 7.54
C PRO A 79 33.09 -0.40 7.57
N THR A 80 34.31 -0.03 7.92
CA THR A 80 34.78 1.35 7.86
C THR A 80 34.71 1.78 6.40
N VAL A 81 33.78 2.68 6.07
CA VAL A 81 33.81 3.37 4.79
C VAL A 81 35.06 4.25 4.82
N ILE A 82 36.07 3.90 4.02
CA ILE A 82 37.28 4.72 3.86
C ILE A 82 36.81 6.05 3.28
N PRO A 83 37.01 7.20 3.95
CA PRO A 83 36.76 8.49 3.33
C PRO A 83 37.68 8.61 2.12
N THR A 84 37.10 8.96 0.97
CA THR A 84 37.82 9.22 -0.28
C THR A 84 39.04 10.12 -0.01
N PRO A 85 40.23 9.81 -0.56
CA PRO A 85 41.41 10.65 -0.42
C PRO A 85 41.11 12.12 -0.80
N ALA A 86 41.71 13.06 -0.08
CA ALA A 86 41.60 14.47 -0.42
C ALA A 86 42.13 14.71 -1.84
N VAL A 87 41.31 15.35 -2.68
CA VAL A 87 41.68 15.84 -4.01
C VAL A 87 42.86 16.83 -3.84
N PRO A 88 43.87 16.85 -4.73
CA PRO A 88 44.88 17.90 -4.76
C PRO A 88 44.21 19.28 -4.68
N THR A 89 44.72 20.16 -3.81
CA THR A 89 44.16 21.51 -3.66
C THR A 89 44.52 22.35 -4.88
N ASP A 90 43.66 22.32 -5.89
CA ASP A 90 43.46 23.46 -6.76
C ASP A 90 43.08 24.69 -5.91
N PRO A 91 43.33 25.93 -6.40
CA PRO A 91 42.84 27.14 -5.73
C PRO A 91 41.37 26.94 -5.35
N PRO A 92 40.93 27.47 -4.19
CA PRO A 92 39.61 27.21 -3.65
C PRO A 92 38.58 27.39 -4.77
N PRO A 93 37.75 26.37 -5.08
CA PRO A 93 36.72 26.53 -6.08
C PRO A 93 35.85 27.69 -5.63
N ASP A 94 35.53 28.57 -6.58
CA ASP A 94 34.58 29.67 -6.38
C ASP A 94 33.38 29.13 -5.60
N THR A 95 33.24 29.55 -4.35
CA THR A 95 32.14 29.14 -3.45
C THR A 95 30.81 29.78 -3.85
N GLY A 96 30.77 30.47 -5.00
CA GLY A 96 29.57 31.03 -5.59
C GLY A 96 28.58 30.00 -6.14
N ASP A 97 28.99 28.77 -6.46
CA ASP A 97 28.07 27.78 -7.03
C ASP A 97 27.40 26.90 -5.96
N VAL A 98 26.10 27.18 -5.76
CA VAL A 98 25.20 26.41 -4.92
C VAL A 98 25.14 24.96 -5.42
N ALA A 99 25.29 23.99 -4.53
CA ALA A 99 25.15 22.56 -4.86
C ALA A 99 23.86 22.31 -5.66
N PRO A 100 23.89 21.52 -6.76
CA PRO A 100 22.70 21.28 -7.56
C PRO A 100 21.57 20.74 -6.69
N PRO A 101 20.33 21.23 -6.86
CA PRO A 101 19.21 20.71 -6.09
C PRO A 101 19.11 19.20 -6.27
N THR A 102 18.87 18.47 -5.18
CA THR A 102 18.68 17.01 -5.21
C THR A 102 17.63 16.65 -6.26
N LYS A 103 17.98 15.74 -7.17
CA LYS A 103 17.10 15.29 -8.24
C LYS A 103 15.79 14.75 -7.62
N PRO A 104 14.60 15.23 -8.05
CA PRO A 104 13.34 14.72 -7.57
C PRO A 104 13.27 13.21 -7.76
N THR A 105 12.96 12.48 -6.69
CA THR A 105 12.70 11.05 -6.77
C THR A 105 11.24 10.85 -7.13
N VAL A 106 10.97 10.13 -8.21
CA VAL A 106 9.61 9.80 -8.63
C VAL A 106 9.27 8.41 -8.11
N THR A 107 8.34 8.34 -7.16
CA THR A 107 7.76 7.07 -6.69
C THR A 107 6.47 6.80 -7.46
N THR A 108 6.33 5.60 -8.01
CA THR A 108 5.09 5.17 -8.71
C THR A 108 4.43 4.00 -8.00
N GLY A 109 3.12 3.87 -8.13
CA GLY A 109 2.41 2.73 -7.56
C GLY A 109 1.04 2.50 -8.19
N THR A 110 0.33 1.53 -7.64
CA THR A 110 -1.05 1.20 -8.02
C THR A 110 -1.90 1.01 -6.77
N LEU A 111 -3.13 1.52 -6.79
CA LEU A 111 -4.14 1.32 -5.75
C LEU A 111 -5.37 0.64 -6.35
N ILE A 112 -5.83 -0.45 -5.72
CA ILE A 112 -7.06 -1.15 -6.08
C ILE A 112 -8.20 -0.71 -5.16
N CYS A 113 -9.25 -0.14 -5.73
CA CYS A 113 -10.44 0.36 -5.05
C CYS A 113 -11.69 -0.46 -5.44
N THR A 114 -12.04 -1.43 -4.60
CA THR A 114 -13.35 -2.09 -4.67
C THR A 114 -14.42 -1.13 -4.12
N PRO A 115 -15.60 -1.01 -4.75
CA PRO A 115 -16.66 -0.15 -4.24
C PRO A 115 -17.17 -0.63 -2.87
N VAL A 116 -17.40 0.32 -1.97
CA VAL A 116 -18.06 0.06 -0.68
C VAL A 116 -19.57 -0.15 -0.86
N ALA A 117 -20.13 0.38 -1.95
CA ALA A 117 -21.53 0.17 -2.30
C ALA A 117 -21.74 0.20 -3.82
N THR A 118 -22.60 -0.69 -4.33
CA THR A 118 -23.26 -0.53 -5.63
C THR A 118 -24.77 -0.43 -5.43
N ALA A 119 -25.43 0.48 -6.14
CA ALA A 119 -26.86 0.76 -5.96
C ALA A 119 -27.46 1.30 -7.27
N SER A 120 -28.78 1.17 -7.45
CA SER A 120 -29.49 1.80 -8.58
C SER A 120 -30.60 2.70 -8.07
N TYR A 121 -30.53 3.99 -8.42
CA TYR A 121 -31.60 4.95 -8.16
C TYR A 121 -32.63 4.90 -9.30
N ARG A 122 -33.91 4.96 -8.97
CA ARG A 122 -35.04 4.88 -9.89
C ARG A 122 -36.11 5.87 -9.46
N ASP A 123 -36.28 6.96 -10.22
CA ASP A 123 -37.25 8.05 -10.05
C ASP A 123 -37.80 8.20 -8.61
N GLY A 124 -37.00 8.81 -7.74
CA GLY A 124 -37.42 9.18 -6.38
C GLY A 124 -36.95 8.24 -5.27
N SER A 125 -36.46 7.05 -5.61
CA SER A 125 -36.01 6.10 -4.59
C SER A 125 -34.84 5.22 -5.05
N TRP A 126 -34.07 4.73 -4.08
CA TRP A 126 -33.14 3.63 -4.32
C TRP A 126 -33.93 2.34 -4.49
N ARG A 127 -33.59 1.56 -5.52
CA ARG A 127 -34.17 0.23 -5.72
C ARG A 127 -33.87 -0.67 -4.51
N SER A 128 -34.87 -1.45 -4.14
CA SER A 128 -34.85 -2.43 -3.05
C SER A 128 -35.47 -3.77 -3.48
N ASP A 129 -35.91 -3.89 -4.73
CA ASP A 129 -36.60 -5.04 -5.32
C ASP A 129 -35.65 -6.17 -5.75
N GLY A 130 -34.50 -6.29 -5.08
CA GLY A 130 -33.42 -7.24 -5.38
C GLY A 130 -32.53 -7.48 -4.17
N ASN A 131 -31.41 -8.19 -4.35
CA ASN A 131 -30.48 -8.59 -3.28
C ASN A 131 -29.66 -7.37 -2.75
N PRO A 132 -28.92 -7.49 -1.63
CA PRO A 132 -28.92 -6.57 -0.49
C PRO A 132 -28.65 -5.08 -0.77
N VAL A 133 -29.15 -4.23 0.14
CA VAL A 133 -28.83 -2.80 0.24
C VAL A 133 -27.32 -2.60 0.11
N ASN A 134 -26.89 -1.69 -0.77
CA ASN A 134 -25.49 -1.40 -1.11
C ASN A 134 -24.74 -2.48 -1.93
N SER A 135 -25.40 -3.54 -2.40
CA SER A 135 -24.79 -4.48 -3.36
C SER A 135 -25.66 -4.76 -4.57
N PHE A 136 -26.53 -3.81 -4.91
CA PHE A 136 -27.45 -3.91 -6.03
C PHE A 136 -26.71 -3.86 -7.35
N ASP A 137 -27.26 -4.50 -8.38
CA ASP A 137 -26.79 -4.35 -9.75
C ASP A 137 -26.99 -2.92 -10.26
N THR A 138 -26.22 -2.53 -11.26
CA THR A 138 -26.24 -1.16 -11.79
C THR A 138 -26.98 -1.11 -13.11
N TYR A 139 -27.99 -0.23 -13.21
CA TYR A 139 -28.83 -0.10 -14.41
C TYR A 139 -28.75 1.31 -14.99
N GLN A 140 -28.81 1.45 -16.30
CA GLN A 140 -29.08 2.73 -16.98
C GLN A 140 -30.27 2.59 -17.93
N GLY A 141 -30.90 3.71 -18.27
CA GLY A 141 -32.05 3.75 -19.17
C GLY A 141 -33.34 3.37 -18.44
N ARG A 142 -34.36 2.96 -19.17
CA ARG A 142 -35.65 2.50 -18.64
C ARG A 142 -36.00 1.18 -19.30
N TYR A 143 -36.57 0.25 -18.53
CA TYR A 143 -37.14 -0.96 -19.11
C TYR A 143 -38.33 -0.59 -20.01
N SER A 144 -38.23 -0.89 -21.30
CA SER A 144 -39.21 -0.50 -22.31
C SER A 144 -40.63 -0.94 -21.92
N GLY A 145 -41.59 -0.03 -22.10
CA GLY A 145 -43.01 -0.29 -21.78
C GLY A 145 -43.34 -0.34 -20.29
N SER A 146 -42.37 -0.10 -19.40
CA SER A 146 -42.64 -0.03 -17.96
C SER A 146 -42.99 1.38 -17.50
N SER A 147 -43.88 1.47 -16.51
CA SER A 147 -44.15 2.70 -15.75
C SER A 147 -43.03 3.05 -14.77
N PHE A 148 -42.06 2.14 -14.58
CA PHE A 148 -40.93 2.35 -13.70
C PHE A 148 -40.01 3.44 -14.26
N GLY A 149 -39.45 4.25 -13.37
CA GLY A 149 -38.58 5.36 -13.74
C GLY A 149 -37.28 5.02 -14.44
N ARG A 150 -36.57 6.04 -14.92
CA ARG A 150 -35.22 5.90 -15.47
C ARG A 150 -34.24 5.53 -14.35
N MET A 151 -33.30 4.64 -14.68
CA MET A 151 -32.32 4.13 -13.73
C MET A 151 -30.99 4.87 -13.82
N THR A 152 -30.37 5.06 -12.66
CA THR A 152 -28.98 5.51 -12.50
C THR A 152 -28.25 4.53 -11.59
N GLY A 153 -27.43 3.68 -12.17
CA GLY A 153 -26.62 2.69 -11.47
C GLY A 153 -25.31 3.30 -11.01
N CYS A 154 -24.99 3.21 -9.72
CA CYS A 154 -23.86 3.85 -9.08
C CYS A 154 -22.93 2.85 -8.39
N ALA A 155 -21.65 3.18 -8.35
CA ALA A 155 -20.62 2.56 -7.53
C ALA A 155 -19.90 3.64 -6.72
N PHE A 156 -19.80 3.43 -5.40
CA PHE A 156 -19.25 4.37 -4.44
C PHE A 156 -17.98 3.80 -3.82
N TYR A 157 -16.91 4.59 -3.70
CA TYR A 157 -15.57 4.10 -3.30
C TYR A 157 -15.15 4.42 -1.86
N GLY A 158 -16.00 5.08 -1.08
CA GLY A 158 -15.69 5.48 0.28
C GLY A 158 -14.45 6.38 0.35
N SER A 159 -13.64 6.19 1.38
CA SER A 159 -12.40 6.98 1.59
C SER A 159 -11.17 6.39 0.91
N LYS A 160 -11.24 5.19 0.30
CA LYS A 160 -10.05 4.46 -0.16
C LYS A 160 -9.21 5.24 -1.17
N PRO A 161 -9.76 5.88 -2.22
CA PRO A 161 -8.96 6.67 -3.16
C PRO A 161 -8.17 7.80 -2.48
N ARG A 162 -8.69 8.40 -1.41
CA ARG A 162 -8.05 9.50 -0.67
C ARG A 162 -6.76 9.11 0.05
N SER A 163 -6.47 7.81 0.19
CA SER A 163 -5.15 7.34 0.66
C SER A 163 -4.00 7.76 -0.26
N LEU A 164 -4.31 8.17 -1.49
CA LEU A 164 -3.37 8.72 -2.46
C LEU A 164 -3.31 10.26 -2.45
N ALA A 165 -3.87 10.95 -1.46
CA ALA A 165 -3.80 12.41 -1.40
C ALA A 165 -2.37 12.91 -1.65
N GLY A 166 -2.24 13.97 -2.46
CA GLY A 166 -0.96 14.51 -2.92
C GLY A 166 -0.24 13.71 -4.01
N ALA A 167 -0.78 12.57 -4.46
CA ALA A 167 -0.29 11.87 -5.64
C ALA A 167 -0.95 12.40 -6.93
N THR A 168 -0.22 12.30 -8.03
CA THR A 168 -0.76 12.50 -9.38
C THR A 168 -1.22 11.16 -9.95
N VAL A 169 -2.47 11.07 -10.36
CA VAL A 169 -3.00 9.93 -11.12
C VAL A 169 -2.41 9.95 -12.53
N THR A 170 -1.92 8.80 -12.99
CA THR A 170 -1.29 8.63 -14.32
C THR A 170 -2.07 7.68 -15.23
N LYS A 171 -2.97 6.88 -14.66
CA LYS A 171 -3.91 6.04 -15.38
C LYS A 171 -5.03 5.59 -14.44
N ALA A 172 -6.25 5.47 -14.92
CA ALA A 172 -7.34 4.84 -14.18
C ALA A 172 -8.07 3.78 -15.03
N THR A 173 -8.31 2.60 -14.46
CA THR A 173 -9.06 1.53 -15.13
C THR A 173 -10.17 0.95 -14.29
N LEU A 174 -11.23 0.47 -14.96
CA LEU A 174 -12.44 -0.04 -14.35
C LEU A 174 -12.73 -1.47 -14.81
N LYS A 175 -13.17 -2.31 -13.88
CA LYS A 175 -13.75 -3.63 -14.14
C LYS A 175 -15.26 -3.54 -14.23
N VAL A 176 -15.85 -3.96 -15.33
CA VAL A 176 -17.31 -4.04 -15.50
C VAL A 176 -17.71 -5.32 -16.23
N LYS A 177 -18.85 -5.88 -15.84
CA LYS A 177 -19.46 -7.05 -16.49
C LYS A 177 -20.90 -6.73 -16.81
N ARG A 178 -21.30 -7.00 -18.04
CA ARG A 178 -22.70 -6.91 -18.44
C ARG A 178 -23.40 -8.22 -18.08
N LEU A 179 -24.55 -8.13 -17.44
CA LEU A 179 -25.38 -9.28 -17.10
C LEU A 179 -26.45 -9.50 -18.18
N ALA A 180 -27.15 -10.63 -18.09
CA ALA A 180 -28.37 -10.85 -18.84
C ALA A 180 -29.46 -9.84 -18.42
N GLY A 181 -30.31 -9.47 -19.38
CA GLY A 181 -31.33 -8.43 -19.21
C GLY A 181 -30.91 -7.08 -19.80
N GLY A 182 -31.90 -6.27 -20.14
CA GLY A 182 -31.70 -5.08 -20.96
C GLY A 182 -31.72 -5.38 -22.45
N ASP A 183 -31.13 -4.48 -23.23
CA ASP A 183 -30.99 -4.65 -24.67
C ASP A 183 -30.09 -5.87 -24.98
N PHE A 184 -30.49 -6.75 -25.89
CA PHE A 184 -29.72 -7.96 -26.20
C PHE A 184 -28.45 -7.70 -27.03
N ALA A 185 -28.44 -6.65 -27.85
CA ALA A 185 -27.27 -6.26 -28.63
C ALA A 185 -26.16 -5.67 -27.74
N ALA A 186 -24.91 -5.65 -28.24
CA ALA A 186 -23.84 -4.91 -27.59
C ALA A 186 -24.20 -3.42 -27.50
N ARG A 187 -24.04 -2.83 -26.31
CA ARG A 187 -24.40 -1.44 -26.03
C ARG A 187 -23.29 -0.77 -25.24
N THR A 188 -23.09 0.52 -25.53
CA THR A 188 -22.18 1.41 -24.83
C THR A 188 -22.87 2.02 -23.62
N ALA A 189 -22.32 1.79 -22.44
CA ALA A 189 -22.76 2.48 -21.23
C ALA A 189 -22.38 3.96 -21.27
N THR A 190 -23.18 4.82 -20.64
CA THR A 190 -22.85 6.24 -20.46
C THR A 190 -22.32 6.42 -19.05
N LEU A 191 -21.00 6.54 -18.93
CA LEU A 191 -20.37 6.74 -17.63
C LEU A 191 -20.57 8.17 -17.14
N ARG A 192 -20.73 8.32 -15.83
CA ARG A 192 -20.85 9.59 -15.12
C ARG A 192 -19.99 9.60 -13.88
N LEU A 193 -19.44 10.76 -13.54
CA LEU A 193 -18.75 10.98 -12.27
C LEU A 193 -19.75 11.39 -11.18
N VAL A 194 -19.61 10.85 -9.97
CA VAL A 194 -20.55 11.06 -8.86
C VAL A 194 -19.86 11.82 -7.74
N SER A 195 -20.53 12.83 -7.19
CA SER A 195 -19.98 13.67 -6.12
C SER A 195 -19.79 12.89 -4.81
N GLN A 196 -20.75 12.05 -4.45
CA GLN A 196 -20.76 11.35 -3.17
C GLN A 196 -19.81 10.14 -3.16
N SER A 197 -19.15 9.92 -2.02
CA SER A 197 -18.28 8.75 -1.78
C SER A 197 -19.02 7.57 -1.15
N THR A 198 -20.25 7.76 -0.71
CA THR A 198 -21.18 6.76 -0.19
C THR A 198 -22.57 7.01 -0.76
N ARG A 199 -23.47 6.02 -0.67
CA ARG A 199 -24.84 6.15 -1.17
C ARG A 199 -25.57 7.30 -0.44
N PRO A 200 -26.00 8.38 -1.12
CA PRO A 200 -26.80 9.43 -0.48
C PRO A 200 -28.21 8.94 -0.15
N SER A 201 -28.94 9.70 0.67
CA SER A 201 -30.36 9.42 0.97
C SER A 201 -31.26 9.60 -0.26
N GLY A 202 -30.97 10.60 -1.09
CA GLY A 202 -31.69 10.89 -2.34
C GLY A 202 -30.92 10.51 -3.60
N ALA A 203 -31.25 11.19 -4.70
CA ALA A 203 -30.58 11.01 -5.99
C ALA A 203 -29.06 11.31 -5.90
N PRO A 204 -28.22 10.55 -6.62
CA PRO A 204 -26.80 10.86 -6.75
C PRO A 204 -26.61 12.16 -7.55
N THR A 205 -25.61 12.95 -7.18
CA THR A 205 -25.23 14.13 -7.98
C THR A 205 -24.30 13.70 -9.11
N LEU A 206 -24.80 13.76 -10.34
CA LEU A 206 -24.07 13.40 -11.54
C LEU A 206 -23.32 14.62 -12.10
N ASN A 207 -22.07 14.41 -12.49
CA ASN A 207 -21.20 15.47 -13.00
C ASN A 207 -20.81 15.13 -14.46
N GLU A 208 -19.51 15.14 -14.76
CA GLU A 208 -18.91 14.89 -16.06
C GLU A 208 -19.37 13.56 -16.65
N THR A 209 -19.38 13.45 -17.98
CA THR A 209 -19.81 12.25 -18.72
C THR A 209 -18.77 11.79 -19.72
N THR A 210 -18.72 10.48 -19.97
CA THR A 210 -17.93 9.88 -21.04
C THR A 210 -18.57 8.57 -21.51
N SER A 211 -18.14 8.06 -22.65
CA SER A 211 -18.50 6.71 -23.11
C SER A 211 -17.85 5.66 -22.20
N GLY A 212 -18.64 4.67 -21.79
CA GLY A 212 -18.16 3.44 -21.17
C GLY A 212 -17.78 2.37 -22.21
N PRO A 213 -17.48 1.14 -21.77
CA PRO A 213 -17.24 0.05 -22.71
C PRO A 213 -18.53 -0.35 -23.43
N SER A 214 -18.40 -0.69 -24.71
CA SER A 214 -19.44 -1.41 -25.44
C SER A 214 -19.33 -2.90 -25.12
N LEU A 215 -20.35 -3.46 -24.47
CA LEU A 215 -20.33 -4.85 -24.03
C LEU A 215 -21.54 -5.59 -24.58
N ALA A 216 -21.31 -6.78 -25.14
CA ALA A 216 -22.38 -7.77 -25.36
C ALA A 216 -22.89 -8.31 -24.01
N VAL A 217 -24.07 -8.91 -24.00
CA VAL A 217 -24.60 -9.61 -22.80
C VAL A 217 -23.58 -10.67 -22.34
N ASN A 218 -23.40 -10.79 -21.02
CA ASN A 218 -22.42 -11.67 -20.35
C ASN A 218 -20.93 -11.36 -20.60
N ALA A 219 -20.61 -10.38 -21.45
CA ALA A 219 -19.24 -9.93 -21.65
C ALA A 219 -18.74 -9.09 -20.46
N SER A 220 -17.41 -9.01 -20.31
CA SER A 220 -16.77 -8.19 -19.30
C SER A 220 -15.59 -7.42 -19.87
N ALA A 221 -15.36 -6.22 -19.35
CA ALA A 221 -14.12 -5.48 -19.51
C ALA A 221 -13.34 -5.53 -18.19
N SER A 222 -12.13 -6.07 -18.22
CA SER A 222 -11.28 -6.24 -17.03
C SER A 222 -10.35 -5.06 -16.75
N ALA A 223 -10.20 -4.13 -17.70
CA ALA A 223 -9.34 -2.96 -17.60
C ALA A 223 -9.80 -1.83 -18.55
N PHE A 224 -11.07 -1.42 -18.47
CA PHE A 224 -11.56 -0.30 -19.27
C PHE A 224 -10.95 1.01 -18.76
N VAL A 225 -10.30 1.79 -19.63
CA VAL A 225 -9.67 3.07 -19.24
C VAL A 225 -10.75 4.13 -19.05
N ILE A 226 -10.70 4.83 -17.92
CA ILE A 226 -11.54 6.02 -17.65
C ILE A 226 -10.66 7.28 -17.62
N PRO A 227 -11.23 8.49 -17.72
CA PRO A 227 -10.44 9.71 -17.63
C PRO A 227 -9.66 9.79 -16.31
N ASP A 228 -8.36 10.07 -16.39
CA ASP A 228 -7.49 10.15 -15.20
C ASP A 228 -7.95 11.24 -14.23
N ALA A 229 -8.47 12.35 -14.76
CA ALA A 229 -9.05 13.45 -14.00
C ALA A 229 -10.21 13.00 -13.08
N TRP A 230 -10.95 11.94 -13.45
CA TRP A 230 -12.04 11.43 -12.61
C TRP A 230 -11.51 10.70 -11.39
N ALA A 231 -10.48 9.86 -11.56
CA ALA A 231 -9.81 9.22 -10.45
C ALA A 231 -9.03 10.24 -9.60
N GLN A 232 -8.41 11.25 -10.23
CA GLN A 232 -7.78 12.37 -9.52
C GLN A 232 -8.80 13.10 -8.63
N ALA A 233 -9.99 13.40 -9.14
CA ALA A 233 -11.05 14.04 -8.34
C ALA A 233 -11.50 13.18 -7.13
N MET A 234 -11.45 11.85 -7.24
CA MET A 234 -11.69 10.96 -6.10
C MET A 234 -10.53 10.93 -5.10
N VAL A 235 -9.29 10.99 -5.59
CA VAL A 235 -8.08 11.10 -4.77
C VAL A 235 -8.08 12.41 -3.98
N ASP A 236 -8.42 13.52 -4.64
CA ASP A 236 -8.51 14.86 -4.04
C ASP A 236 -9.76 15.03 -3.17
N GLY A 237 -10.72 14.10 -3.30
CA GLY A 237 -11.93 14.03 -2.49
C GLY A 237 -13.06 14.96 -2.92
N THR A 238 -12.97 15.59 -4.08
CA THR A 238 -14.03 16.43 -4.69
C THR A 238 -15.12 15.60 -5.36
N ARG A 239 -14.87 14.30 -5.57
CA ARG A 239 -15.80 13.28 -6.09
C ARG A 239 -15.62 11.98 -5.31
N GLY A 240 -16.51 11.02 -5.49
CA GLY A 240 -16.47 9.79 -4.67
C GLY A 240 -17.01 8.52 -5.32
N GLY A 241 -17.55 8.59 -6.53
CA GLY A 241 -18.15 7.44 -7.19
C GLY A 241 -18.22 7.56 -8.70
N LEU A 242 -18.62 6.47 -9.33
CA LEU A 242 -18.95 6.40 -10.75
C LEU A 242 -20.38 5.93 -10.92
N ALA A 243 -20.98 6.24 -12.06
CA ALA A 243 -22.31 5.75 -12.41
C ALA A 243 -22.43 5.42 -13.90
N ILE A 244 -23.44 4.62 -14.23
CA ILE A 244 -24.04 4.56 -15.57
C ILE A 244 -25.37 5.32 -15.54
N SER A 245 -25.52 6.30 -16.42
CA SER A 245 -26.75 7.08 -16.54
C SER A 245 -26.79 7.81 -17.86
N ILE A 246 -27.94 7.76 -18.52
CA ILE A 246 -28.18 8.42 -19.81
C ILE A 246 -29.45 9.25 -19.73
N GLY A 247 -29.50 10.35 -20.49
CA GLY A 247 -30.61 11.31 -20.61
C GLY A 247 -31.91 10.75 -21.20
N SER A 248 -31.86 9.55 -21.77
CA SER A 248 -32.94 8.89 -22.51
C SER A 248 -33.38 7.57 -21.83
N ASP A 249 -34.46 6.98 -22.33
CA ASP A 249 -34.92 5.65 -21.90
C ASP A 249 -34.04 4.52 -22.46
N SER A 250 -33.36 4.75 -23.59
CA SER A 250 -32.54 3.76 -24.28
C SER A 250 -31.08 4.23 -24.38
N PRO A 251 -30.08 3.31 -24.32
CA PRO A 251 -30.23 1.86 -24.16
C PRO A 251 -30.49 1.46 -22.71
N TYR A 252 -31.30 0.41 -22.52
CA TYR A 252 -31.49 -0.21 -21.20
C TYR A 252 -30.34 -1.20 -20.96
N ILE A 253 -29.44 -0.88 -20.03
CA ILE A 253 -28.23 -1.68 -19.75
C ILE A 253 -28.26 -2.17 -18.31
N HIS A 254 -27.91 -3.44 -18.13
CA HIS A 254 -27.76 -4.10 -16.83
C HIS A 254 -26.29 -4.52 -16.64
N LEU A 255 -25.57 -3.84 -15.74
CA LEU A 255 -24.21 -4.18 -15.34
C LEU A 255 -24.22 -4.78 -13.94
N ALA A 256 -23.33 -5.75 -13.72
CA ALA A 256 -23.16 -6.39 -12.43
C ALA A 256 -22.80 -5.37 -11.35
N GLY A 257 -23.44 -5.49 -10.19
CA GLY A 257 -23.06 -4.89 -8.93
C GLY A 257 -22.14 -5.82 -8.14
N ARG A 258 -21.63 -5.33 -7.00
CA ARG A 258 -20.68 -6.08 -6.17
C ARG A 258 -21.26 -7.37 -5.58
N GLY A 259 -22.58 -7.49 -5.48
CA GLY A 259 -23.27 -8.71 -5.05
C GLY A 259 -23.28 -9.81 -6.11
N SER A 260 -23.44 -9.45 -7.38
CA SER A 260 -23.52 -10.40 -8.50
C SER A 260 -22.16 -10.76 -9.09
N TRP A 261 -21.16 -9.87 -8.97
CA TRP A 261 -19.78 -10.15 -9.35
C TRP A 261 -18.82 -9.39 -8.42
N SER A 262 -18.00 -10.11 -7.66
CA SER A 262 -17.14 -9.52 -6.63
C SER A 262 -16.13 -8.49 -7.16
N ALA A 263 -15.74 -8.59 -8.43
CA ALA A 263 -14.85 -7.63 -9.09
C ALA A 263 -15.58 -6.45 -9.76
N ALA A 264 -16.92 -6.42 -9.72
CA ALA A 264 -17.71 -5.36 -10.33
C ALA A 264 -17.28 -3.98 -9.83
N TRP A 265 -17.15 -3.06 -10.78
CA TRP A 265 -16.80 -1.67 -10.53
C TRP A 265 -15.46 -1.47 -9.80
N THR A 266 -14.58 -2.46 -9.79
CA THR A 266 -13.25 -2.30 -9.18
C THR A 266 -12.44 -1.30 -9.99
N LEU A 267 -12.10 -0.19 -9.35
CA LEU A 267 -11.28 0.90 -9.90
C LEU A 267 -9.81 0.63 -9.55
N THR A 268 -8.94 0.70 -10.54
CA THR A 268 -7.48 0.61 -10.35
C THR A 268 -6.87 1.96 -10.71
N ILE A 269 -6.20 2.58 -9.75
CA ILE A 269 -5.57 3.91 -9.89
C ILE A 269 -4.07 3.72 -9.93
N TYR A 270 -3.45 4.10 -11.04
CA TYR A 270 -2.00 4.20 -11.18
C TYR A 270 -1.59 5.62 -10.83
N TRP A 271 -0.53 5.77 -10.04
CA TRP A 271 -0.16 7.06 -9.49
C TRP A 271 1.35 7.27 -9.44
N ARG A 272 1.76 8.53 -9.34
CA ARG A 272 3.13 8.95 -9.05
C ARG A 272 3.17 10.01 -7.95
N ARG A 273 4.28 10.09 -7.22
CA ARG A 273 4.62 11.16 -6.27
C ARG A 273 6.04 11.63 -6.54
N ASN A 274 6.24 12.94 -6.48
CA ASN A 274 7.55 13.54 -6.47
C ASN A 274 7.93 13.77 -5.01
N SER A 275 9.11 13.30 -4.62
CA SER A 275 9.74 13.53 -3.31
C SER A 275 11.12 14.14 -3.49
#